data_AF-A0A925KXE5-F1
#
_entry.id   AF-A0A925KXE5-F1
#
_cell.length_a   1.000
_cell.length_b   1.000
_cell.length_c   1.000
_cell.angle_alpha   90.00
_cell.angle_beta   90.00
_cell.angle_gamma   90.00
#
_symmetry.space_group_name_H-M   'P 1'
#
loop_
_entity.id
_entity.type
_entity.pdbx_description
1 polymer ?
#
loop_
_entity_poly.entity_id
_entity_poly.type
_entity_poly.pdbx_seq_one_letter_code
_entity_poly.pdbx_strand_id
1 'polypeptide(L)'
;MALTHIHHLMTHTIPKIHSFIQARRAWVAVRGIDRIDPKLLINVSASYVLANGLHISATGKNVLNNGQREFFRTDRVPFTFMAGVNYEF
;
A
#
# COMPACT_ATOMS: atom_id res chain seq x y z
N MET A 1 -6.66 56.39 -21.59
CA MET A 1 -7.63 55.39 -21.07
C MET A 1 -7.18 53.92 -21.28
N ALA A 2 -5.90 53.61 -21.53
CA ALA A 2 -5.42 52.23 -21.67
C ALA A 2 -4.77 51.65 -20.39
N LEU A 3 -4.35 52.52 -19.45
CA LEU A 3 -3.57 52.12 -18.28
C LEU A 3 -4.43 51.47 -17.17
N THR A 4 -5.69 51.88 -17.03
CA THR A 4 -6.63 51.33 -16.03
C THR A 4 -7.06 49.90 -16.36
N HIS A 5 -7.06 49.53 -17.65
CA HIS A 5 -7.47 48.20 -18.09
C HIS A 5 -6.39 47.13 -17.82
N ILE A 6 -5.11 47.52 -17.82
CA ILE A 6 -3.96 46.63 -17.51
C ILE A 6 -3.89 46.37 -16.00
N HIS A 7 -4.15 47.39 -15.18
CA HIS A 7 -4.14 47.26 -13.72
C HIS A 7 -5.24 46.31 -13.21
N HIS A 8 -6.40 46.29 -13.87
CA HIS A 8 -7.49 45.39 -13.51
C HIS A 8 -7.23 43.93 -13.92
N LEU A 9 -6.54 43.72 -15.04
CA LEU A 9 -6.09 42.40 -15.48
C LEU A 9 -5.05 41.81 -14.52
N MET A 10 -4.11 42.61 -14.02
CA MET A 10 -3.08 42.15 -13.09
C MET A 10 -3.61 41.75 -11.71
N THR A 11 -4.65 42.40 -11.18
CA THR A 11 -5.14 42.11 -9.82
C THR A 11 -6.08 40.91 -9.74
N HIS A 12 -6.78 40.57 -10.83
CA HIS A 12 -7.81 39.51 -10.78
C HIS A 12 -7.46 38.21 -11.51
N THR A 13 -6.59 38.22 -12.52
CA THR A 13 -6.33 37.03 -13.35
C THR A 13 -5.03 36.30 -12.98
N ILE A 14 -3.96 37.05 -12.66
CA ILE A 14 -2.64 36.50 -12.27
C ILE A 14 -2.69 35.62 -11.01
N PRO A 15 -3.39 36.00 -9.91
CA PRO A 15 -3.40 35.16 -8.71
C PRO A 15 -4.13 33.82 -8.92
N LYS A 16 -5.14 33.78 -9.81
CA LYS A 16 -5.86 32.54 -10.17
C LYS A 16 -5.01 31.57 -10.99
N ILE A 17 -4.10 32.08 -11.83
CA ILE A 17 -3.18 31.25 -12.61
C ILE A 17 -2.10 30.66 -11.68
N HIS A 18 -1.60 31.45 -10.72
CA HIS A 18 -0.64 30.96 -9.73
C HIS A 18 -1.23 29.86 -8.83
N SER A 19 -2.47 30.00 -8.39
CA SER A 19 -3.13 28.95 -7.59
C SER A 19 -3.43 27.69 -8.41
N PHE A 20 -3.75 27.83 -9.70
CA PHE A 20 -3.94 26.69 -10.59
C PHE A 20 -2.63 25.95 -10.91
N ILE A 21 -1.50 26.67 -11.04
CA ILE A 21 -0.17 26.08 -11.23
C ILE A 21 0.34 25.42 -9.94
N GLN A 22 0.11 26.01 -8.77
CA GLN A 22 0.42 25.38 -7.48
C GLN A 22 -0.43 24.13 -7.24
N ALA A 23 -1.73 24.17 -7.56
CA ALA A 23 -2.60 23.01 -7.53
C ALA A 23 -2.06 21.92 -8.47
N ARG A 24 -1.73 22.24 -9.72
CA ARG A 24 -1.14 21.25 -10.65
C ARG A 24 0.21 20.72 -10.18
N ARG A 25 1.06 21.50 -9.49
CA ARG A 25 2.31 21.01 -8.90
C ARG A 25 2.07 20.04 -7.74
N ALA A 26 1.04 20.25 -6.92
CA ALA A 26 0.64 19.29 -5.89
C ALA A 26 0.15 17.96 -6.49
N TRP A 27 -0.48 18.00 -7.67
CA TRP A 27 -0.94 16.81 -8.40
C TRP A 27 0.14 16.10 -9.22
N VAL A 28 1.32 16.71 -9.42
CA VAL A 28 2.44 16.10 -10.18
C VAL A 28 3.41 15.35 -9.27
N ALA A 29 3.38 15.56 -7.95
CA ALA A 29 4.15 14.75 -7.00
C ALA A 29 3.54 13.35 -6.74
N VAL A 30 2.31 13.10 -7.22
CA VAL A 30 1.60 11.82 -7.04
C VAL A 30 1.29 11.20 -8.40
N ARG A 31 2.33 10.93 -9.19
CA ARG A 31 2.20 10.12 -10.41
C ARG A 31 3.25 9.01 -10.44
N GLY A 32 2.83 7.82 -10.01
CA GLY A 32 2.86 6.66 -10.89
C GLY A 32 4.14 5.81 -10.95
N ILE A 33 5.03 5.90 -9.97
CA ILE A 33 5.94 4.79 -9.66
C ILE A 33 5.88 4.61 -8.16
N ASP A 34 4.96 3.76 -7.73
CA ASP A 34 4.73 3.47 -6.33
C ASP A 34 5.95 2.83 -5.74
N ARG A 35 6.62 3.60 -4.88
CA ARG A 35 7.72 3.10 -4.10
C ARG A 35 7.19 2.02 -3.17
N ILE A 36 7.39 0.77 -3.57
CA ILE A 36 7.22 -0.40 -2.71
C ILE A 36 8.58 -0.57 -2.04
N ASP A 37 8.64 -0.25 -0.74
CA ASP A 37 9.85 -0.48 0.02
C ASP A 37 10.11 -2.00 0.11
N PRO A 38 11.38 -2.44 0.00
CA PRO A 38 11.73 -3.83 0.16
C PRO A 38 11.33 -4.28 1.57
N LYS A 39 10.83 -5.51 1.66
CA LYS A 39 10.30 -6.06 2.90
C LYS A 39 10.66 -7.52 3.08
N LEU A 40 10.82 -7.91 4.33
CA LEU A 40 10.99 -9.30 4.73
C LEU A 40 9.63 -9.86 5.17
N LEU A 41 9.22 -10.96 4.52
CA LEU A 41 8.07 -11.76 4.92
C LEU A 41 8.58 -13.16 5.29
N ILE A 42 8.31 -13.59 6.52
CA ILE A 42 8.67 -14.92 7.00
C ILE A 42 7.39 -15.73 7.17
N ASN A 43 7.38 -16.91 6.57
CA ASN A 43 6.32 -17.90 6.72
C ASN A 43 6.92 -19.15 7.36
N VAL A 44 6.16 -19.82 8.23
CA VAL A 44 6.57 -21.01 8.95
C VAL A 44 5.51 -22.08 8.77
N SER A 45 5.93 -23.32 8.51
CA SER A 45 5.05 -24.48 8.46
C SER A 45 5.66 -25.62 9.26
N ALA A 46 4.85 -26.26 10.09
CA ALA A 46 5.21 -27.45 10.83
C ALA A 46 4.14 -28.52 10.62
N SER A 47 4.56 -29.77 10.44
CA SER A 47 3.68 -30.93 10.40
C SER A 47 4.25 -32.03 11.27
N TYR A 48 3.37 -32.78 11.91
CA TYR A 48 3.74 -33.86 12.80
C TYR A 48 2.73 -35.01 12.70
N VAL A 49 3.24 -36.24 12.77
CA VAL A 49 2.41 -37.45 12.74
C VAL A 49 2.33 -37.99 14.16
N LEU A 50 1.13 -37.94 14.76
CA LEU A 50 0.88 -38.35 16.15
C LEU A 50 0.77 -39.87 16.29
N ALA A 51 0.11 -40.51 15.33
CA ALA A 51 -0.15 -41.95 15.29
C ALA A 51 -0.38 -42.37 13.84
N ASN A 52 -0.45 -43.68 13.56
CA ASN A 52 -0.75 -44.20 12.22
C ASN A 52 -1.99 -43.51 11.65
N GLY A 53 -1.81 -42.70 10.60
CA GLY A 53 -2.87 -41.96 9.94
C GLY A 53 -3.23 -40.61 10.54
N LEU A 54 -2.78 -40.23 11.76
CA LEU A 54 -3.10 -38.94 12.37
C LEU A 54 -2.03 -37.88 12.13
N HIS A 55 -2.32 -36.94 11.26
CA HIS A 55 -1.47 -35.81 10.89
C HIS A 55 -1.97 -34.52 11.53
N ILE A 56 -1.08 -33.79 12.18
CA ILE A 56 -1.30 -32.42 12.60
C ILE A 56 -0.40 -31.48 11.81
N SER A 57 -0.93 -30.32 11.44
CA SER A 57 -0.20 -29.30 10.71
C SER A 57 -0.52 -27.92 11.26
N ALA A 58 0.48 -27.05 11.25
CA ALA A 58 0.35 -25.65 11.62
C ALA A 58 1.13 -24.80 10.63
N THR A 59 0.55 -23.69 10.21
CA THR A 59 1.15 -22.75 9.28
C THR A 59 0.93 -21.33 9.78
N GLY A 60 2.00 -20.54 9.80
CA GLY A 60 1.99 -19.12 10.10
C GLY A 60 2.48 -18.36 8.89
N LYS A 61 1.70 -17.39 8.42
CA LYS A 61 2.08 -16.44 7.37
C LYS A 61 2.36 -15.08 7.97
N ASN A 62 3.35 -14.39 7.43
CA ASN A 62 3.80 -13.07 7.90
C ASN A 62 4.07 -13.06 9.42
N VAL A 63 4.91 -13.99 9.91
CA VAL A 63 5.16 -14.20 11.35
C VAL A 63 5.77 -12.98 12.03
N LEU A 64 6.48 -12.13 11.29
CA LEU A 64 7.01 -10.85 11.80
C LEU A 64 5.96 -9.72 11.79
N ASN A 65 4.72 -10.00 11.38
CA ASN A 65 3.61 -9.05 11.26
C ASN A 65 4.00 -7.76 10.52
N ASN A 66 4.67 -7.90 9.37
CA ASN A 66 5.07 -6.75 8.58
C ASN A 66 3.82 -6.11 7.93
N GLY A 67 3.56 -4.84 8.25
CA GLY A 67 2.42 -4.07 7.76
C GLY A 67 2.63 -3.36 6.42
N GLN A 68 3.78 -3.57 5.75
CA GLN A 68 4.05 -2.98 4.44
C GLN A 68 3.20 -3.64 3.34
N ARG A 69 2.76 -2.83 2.37
CA ARG A 69 1.94 -3.29 1.24
C ARG A 69 2.76 -4.20 0.32
N GLU A 70 2.11 -5.18 -0.32
CA GLU A 70 2.75 -6.06 -1.32
C GLU A 70 2.74 -5.45 -2.71
N PHE A 71 1.64 -4.79 -3.07
CA PHE A 71 1.47 -4.15 -4.36
C PHE A 71 0.82 -2.78 -4.18
N PHE A 72 0.97 -1.93 -5.20
CA PHE A 72 0.29 -0.66 -5.21
C PHE A 72 -1.23 -0.84 -5.14
N ARG A 73 -1.88 -0.09 -4.23
CA ARG A 73 -3.33 -0.14 -3.97
C ARG A 73 -3.88 -1.50 -3.53
N THR A 74 -3.04 -2.49 -3.26
CA THR A 74 -3.48 -3.75 -2.64
C THR A 74 -3.49 -3.63 -1.12
N ASP A 75 -4.35 -4.46 -0.52
CA ASP A 75 -4.44 -4.62 0.93
C ASP A 75 -3.16 -5.22 1.52
N ARG A 76 -2.98 -5.00 2.82
CA ARG A 76 -1.86 -5.55 3.57
C ARG A 76 -2.14 -7.01 3.87
N VAL A 77 -1.13 -7.86 3.81
CA VAL A 77 -1.25 -9.24 4.28
C VAL A 77 -1.04 -9.24 5.80
N PRO A 78 -2.09 -9.47 6.61
CA PRO A 78 -1.92 -9.53 8.06
C PRO A 78 -1.17 -10.81 8.46
N PHE A 79 -0.65 -10.81 9.69
CA PHE A 79 -0.29 -12.08 10.33
C PHE A 79 -1.49 -13.03 10.30
N THR A 80 -1.29 -14.22 9.75
CA THR A 80 -2.34 -15.23 9.61
C THR A 80 -1.80 -16.56 10.11
N PHE A 81 -2.59 -17.26 10.91
CA PHE A 81 -2.25 -18.58 11.42
C PHE A 81 -3.37 -19.58 11.10
N MET A 82 -2.98 -20.75 10.60
CA MET A 82 -3.89 -21.87 10.35
C MET A 82 -3.29 -23.13 10.92
N ALA A 83 -4.10 -23.90 11.65
CA ALA A 83 -3.76 -25.24 12.08
C ALA A 83 -4.83 -26.22 11.61
N GLY A 84 -4.44 -27.46 11.35
CA GLY A 84 -5.32 -28.50 10.86
C GLY A 84 -4.92 -29.86 11.39
N VAL A 85 -5.92 -30.72 11.53
CA VAL A 85 -5.76 -32.14 11.84
C VAL A 85 -6.33 -32.90 10.64
N ASN A 86 -5.60 -33.89 10.15
CA ASN A 86 -6.06 -34.81 9.11
C ASN A 86 -5.91 -36.24 9.64
N TYR A 87 -6.89 -37.09 9.36
CA TYR A 87 -6.85 -38.51 9.69
C TYR A 87 -7.10 -39.34 8.43
N GLU A 88 -6.14 -40.20 8.09
CA GLU A 88 -6.19 -41.11 6.95
C GLU A 88 -6.29 -42.55 7.45
N PHE A 89 -7.27 -43.31 6.95
CA PHE A 89 -7.63 -44.66 7.39
C PHE A 89 -7.07 -45.72 6.44
#